data_AF-A0A9P4UKN0-F1
#
_entry.id   AF-A0A9P4UKN0-F1
#
_cell.length_a   1.000
_cell.length_b   1.000
_cell.length_c   1.000
_cell.angle_alpha   90.00
_cell.angle_beta   90.00
_cell.angle_gamma   90.00
#
_symmetry.space_group_name_H-M   'P 1'
#
loop_
_entity.id
_entity.type
_entity.pdbx_description
1 polymer ?
#
loop_
_entity_poly.entity_id
_entity_poly.type
_entity_poly.pdbx_seq_one_letter_code
_entity_poly.pdbx_strand_id
1 'polypeptide(L)'
;MEDLTVSSQPIQDEGPKAARSADLGISASEAPAESTSTLWMRRSILAAFWAVVIFFGLPQWMWATSIPRSELPLDRMDAWASGKACDLHFPISLSINGPKLEGGQLAILSHDTERILSERNPYSLYSFNVIQSVPSAINSSFPMAVLGDSTPSLQIEYEAGEAILRVRYPPSKTRMLSSFISQQIARSFEDEQAAVSYKLENSPLSRGQHARHLNDQARQSLAKRSTRSFKPASTYHLTFSMFVASATPSSWEVEEAFEQYLAPLLQPLLSTSRFTVDTQVQLYAAFSPSIAGPLLDETDSTWKLQQSDLSGFINAAEWPLSPSIGSGPTINLVLYVPSEEQTPMVIAQTKGTSWIIPQWGGVQIFNYNDKYKHSLSKDDLRGIMLTFGDQLTSLLGLPSQPASLSMRISSLTRERTTSLMLSASSTLGALSRLTLKLTSIAIPETVAKSVDETIIRLEQSCQNLRKGNFQVALEHARIAEEEAEKAFFEPSMVGQVYFPEEHKVAVYVPLLGPMSVPLLMTALKELKALRKRPKVKST
;
A
#
# COMPACT_ATOMS: atom_id res chain seq x y z
N MET A 1 12.99 -19.13 -66.09
CA MET A 1 11.66 -19.52 -65.60
C MET A 1 10.86 -18.23 -65.56
N GLU A 2 10.61 -17.67 -66.74
CA GLU A 2 9.45 -17.97 -67.63
C GLU A 2 8.18 -17.39 -67.00
N ASP A 3 7.34 -16.58 -67.64
CA ASP A 3 7.32 -15.81 -68.90
C ASP A 3 6.09 -14.88 -68.72
N LEU A 4 6.22 -13.55 -68.78
CA LEU A 4 5.98 -12.69 -69.94
C LEU A 4 4.53 -12.67 -70.50
N THR A 5 3.99 -11.43 -70.61
CA THR A 5 3.17 -10.89 -71.74
C THR A 5 1.69 -11.31 -71.84
N VAL A 6 0.69 -10.57 -72.36
CA VAL A 6 0.55 -9.29 -73.12
C VAL A 6 -0.98 -8.97 -73.22
N SER A 7 -1.43 -7.72 -73.03
CA SER A 7 -2.02 -6.80 -74.04
C SER A 7 -3.53 -6.91 -74.41
N SER A 8 -4.10 -5.72 -74.61
CA SER A 8 -5.10 -5.29 -75.63
C SER A 8 -6.58 -5.73 -75.58
N GLN A 9 -7.45 -4.69 -75.50
CA GLN A 9 -8.81 -4.56 -76.09
C GLN A 9 -8.81 -4.94 -77.61
N PRO A 10 -9.91 -4.94 -78.43
CA PRO A 10 -11.31 -4.49 -78.23
C PRO A 10 -12.46 -5.36 -78.86
N ILE A 11 -13.73 -5.01 -78.52
CA ILE A 11 -15.00 -4.89 -79.30
C ILE A 11 -15.47 -5.97 -80.33
N GLN A 12 -16.78 -6.31 -80.27
CA GLN A 12 -17.81 -6.43 -81.37
C GLN A 12 -18.61 -7.75 -81.33
N ASP A 13 -19.87 -7.89 -81.78
CA ASP A 13 -21.05 -7.05 -82.09
C ASP A 13 -22.11 -8.02 -82.68
N GLU A 14 -23.31 -7.51 -83.01
CA GLU A 14 -24.45 -8.06 -83.79
C GLU A 14 -25.73 -8.17 -82.96
N GLY A 15 -26.83 -7.45 -83.21
CA GLY A 15 -27.33 -6.57 -84.29
C GLY A 15 -28.87 -6.55 -84.17
N PRO A 16 -29.70 -5.85 -84.99
CA PRO A 16 -29.42 -4.88 -86.05
C PRO A 16 -30.23 -3.54 -85.93
N LYS A 17 -30.14 -2.74 -87.01
CA LYS A 17 -30.44 -1.31 -87.23
C LYS A 17 -31.92 -0.89 -87.48
N ALA A 18 -32.16 0.41 -87.23
CA ALA A 18 -32.97 1.41 -88.01
C ALA A 18 -34.51 1.21 -88.12
N ALA A 19 -35.40 2.21 -88.19
CA ALA A 19 -35.37 3.68 -88.17
C ALA A 19 -36.82 4.24 -88.02
N ARG A 20 -36.92 5.51 -87.57
CA ARG A 20 -38.01 6.51 -87.78
C ARG A 20 -39.45 6.18 -87.29
N SER A 21 -39.94 6.97 -86.33
CA SER A 21 -40.81 8.17 -86.53
C SER A 21 -41.88 8.36 -85.45
N ALA A 22 -42.18 9.64 -85.22
CA ALA A 22 -43.44 10.22 -84.75
C ALA A 22 -43.84 10.07 -83.28
N ASP A 23 -43.61 11.18 -82.58
CA ASP A 23 -44.40 11.79 -81.52
C ASP A 23 -45.85 11.26 -81.36
N LEU A 24 -46.17 10.72 -80.18
CA LEU A 24 -47.53 10.63 -79.63
C LEU A 24 -47.44 10.90 -78.14
N GLY A 25 -47.95 12.07 -77.75
CA GLY A 25 -47.92 12.57 -76.39
C GLY A 25 -48.61 11.65 -75.38
N ILE A 26 -48.00 11.52 -74.21
CA ILE A 26 -48.67 11.07 -72.99
C ILE A 26 -48.47 12.17 -71.97
N SER A 27 -49.58 12.80 -71.59
CA SER A 27 -49.61 13.86 -70.60
C SER A 27 -49.09 13.37 -69.26
N ALA A 28 -48.24 14.19 -68.63
CA ALA A 28 -47.91 14.05 -67.23
C ALA A 28 -49.20 14.26 -66.42
N SER A 29 -49.78 13.18 -65.91
CA SER A 29 -50.83 13.25 -64.89
C SER A 29 -50.19 13.78 -63.61
N GLU A 30 -50.39 15.07 -63.37
CA GLU A 30 -50.10 15.76 -62.13
C GLU A 30 -50.77 15.02 -60.95
N ALA A 31 -50.00 14.68 -59.92
CA ALA A 31 -50.55 14.07 -58.71
C ALA A 31 -51.53 15.05 -58.03
N PRO A 32 -52.68 14.59 -57.50
CA PRO A 32 -53.69 15.49 -56.96
C PRO A 32 -53.17 16.24 -55.73
N ALA A 33 -53.57 17.51 -55.61
CA ALA A 33 -53.21 18.37 -54.47
C ALA A 33 -53.74 17.78 -53.15
N GLU A 34 -52.85 17.55 -52.18
CA GLU A 34 -53.18 17.02 -50.85
C GLU A 34 -54.24 17.91 -50.16
N SER A 35 -55.23 17.28 -49.51
CA SER A 35 -56.27 18.00 -48.78
C SER A 35 -55.71 18.61 -47.48
N THR A 36 -56.27 19.75 -47.06
CA THR A 36 -55.81 20.47 -45.87
C THR A 36 -55.93 19.66 -44.57
N SER A 37 -56.89 18.73 -44.50
CA SER A 37 -57.05 17.80 -43.37
C SER A 37 -55.93 16.78 -43.30
N THR A 38 -55.49 16.23 -44.44
CA THR A 38 -54.37 15.28 -44.49
C THR A 38 -53.04 15.93 -44.11
N LEU A 39 -52.83 17.19 -44.48
CA LEU A 39 -51.66 17.97 -44.07
C LEU A 39 -51.65 18.22 -42.55
N TRP A 40 -52.80 18.56 -41.97
CA TRP A 40 -52.91 18.78 -40.52
C TRP A 40 -52.70 17.48 -39.74
N MET A 41 -53.29 16.37 -40.21
CA MET A 41 -53.11 15.06 -39.61
C MET A 41 -51.65 14.59 -39.67
N ARG A 42 -50.96 14.76 -40.81
CA ARG A 42 -49.52 14.45 -40.93
C ARG A 42 -48.67 15.25 -39.95
N ARG A 43 -48.97 16.54 -39.77
CA ARG A 43 -48.30 17.40 -38.79
C ARG A 43 -48.56 16.96 -37.36
N SER A 44 -49.79 16.62 -37.02
CA SER A 44 -50.14 16.12 -35.69
C SER A 44 -49.44 14.81 -35.37
N ILE A 45 -49.34 13.88 -36.33
CA ILE A 45 -48.61 12.61 -36.18
C ILE A 45 -47.11 12.86 -36.00
N LEU A 46 -46.49 13.70 -36.84
CA LEU A 46 -45.08 14.06 -36.71
C LEU A 46 -44.79 14.76 -35.38
N ALA A 47 -45.66 15.68 -34.96
CA ALA A 47 -45.52 16.40 -33.69
C ALA A 47 -45.69 15.46 -32.49
N ALA A 48 -46.66 14.54 -32.52
CA ALA A 48 -46.84 13.54 -31.48
C ALA A 48 -45.65 12.58 -31.39
N PHE A 49 -45.13 12.12 -32.53
CA PHE A 49 -43.94 11.27 -32.58
C PHE A 49 -42.71 11.97 -31.96
N TRP A 50 -42.40 13.19 -32.40
CA TRP A 50 -41.28 13.95 -31.84
C TRP A 50 -41.49 14.33 -30.38
N ALA A 51 -42.73 14.60 -29.95
CA ALA A 51 -43.04 14.79 -28.54
C ALA A 51 -42.69 13.54 -27.72
N VAL A 52 -43.06 12.34 -28.17
CA VAL A 52 -42.68 11.10 -27.48
C VAL A 52 -41.16 10.91 -27.45
N VAL A 53 -40.48 11.11 -28.58
CA VAL A 53 -39.01 10.99 -28.64
C VAL A 53 -38.32 11.98 -27.72
N ILE A 54 -38.78 13.24 -27.66
CA ILE A 54 -38.12 14.29 -26.86
C ILE A 54 -38.46 14.17 -25.37
N PHE A 55 -39.71 13.89 -25.01
CA PHE A 55 -40.15 13.87 -23.61
C PHE A 55 -39.96 12.52 -22.92
N PHE A 56 -39.93 11.41 -23.67
CA PHE A 56 -39.79 10.06 -23.10
C PHE A 56 -38.56 9.33 -23.64
N GLY A 57 -38.35 9.36 -24.96
CA GLY A 57 -37.25 8.62 -25.60
C GLY A 57 -35.86 9.09 -25.17
N LEU A 58 -35.56 10.37 -25.37
CA LEU A 58 -34.26 10.97 -25.05
C LEU A 58 -33.96 10.92 -23.54
N PRO A 59 -34.87 11.30 -22.62
CA PRO A 59 -34.61 11.21 -21.19
C PRO A 59 -34.36 9.78 -20.73
N GLN A 60 -35.14 8.81 -21.20
CA GLN A 60 -34.97 7.41 -20.84
C GLN A 60 -33.67 6.83 -21.42
N TRP A 61 -33.31 7.21 -22.65
CA TRP A 61 -32.04 6.82 -23.26
C TRP A 61 -30.85 7.43 -22.51
N MET A 62 -30.89 8.72 -22.19
CA MET A 62 -29.84 9.38 -21.39
C MET A 62 -29.71 8.75 -20.01
N TRP A 63 -30.82 8.42 -19.36
CA TRP A 63 -30.80 7.74 -18.06
C TRP A 63 -30.27 6.31 -18.15
N ALA A 64 -30.65 5.55 -19.17
CA ALA A 64 -30.21 4.16 -19.34
C ALA A 64 -28.74 4.04 -19.81
N THR A 65 -28.20 5.08 -20.44
CA THR A 65 -26.82 5.09 -20.99
C THR A 65 -25.83 5.89 -20.14
N SER A 66 -26.32 6.63 -19.14
CA SER A 66 -25.47 7.37 -18.21
C SER A 66 -24.68 6.41 -17.33
N ILE A 67 -23.46 6.81 -17.02
CA ILE A 67 -22.56 6.05 -16.18
C ILE A 67 -22.85 6.44 -14.73
N PRO A 68 -23.11 5.49 -13.81
CA PRO A 68 -23.33 5.81 -12.41
C PRO A 68 -22.06 6.45 -11.83
N ARG A 69 -22.19 7.71 -11.37
CA ARG A 69 -21.10 8.46 -10.75
C ARG A 69 -21.61 9.12 -9.48
N SER A 70 -21.21 8.58 -8.34
CA SER A 70 -21.40 9.20 -7.04
C SER A 70 -20.53 10.45 -6.90
N GLU A 71 -21.03 11.44 -6.18
CA GLU A 71 -20.26 12.64 -5.83
C GLU A 71 -19.18 12.29 -4.81
N LEU A 72 -17.98 12.81 -5.01
CA LEU A 72 -16.84 12.63 -4.10
C LEU A 72 -16.48 13.98 -3.46
N PRO A 73 -16.07 14.02 -2.18
CA PRO A 73 -15.65 15.24 -1.50
C PRO A 73 -14.23 15.64 -1.91
N LEU A 74 -14.04 16.04 -3.18
CA LEU A 74 -12.74 16.31 -3.80
C LEU A 74 -11.90 17.32 -3.00
N ASP A 75 -12.52 18.40 -2.50
CA ASP A 75 -11.81 19.41 -1.70
C ASP A 75 -11.21 18.83 -0.42
N ARG A 76 -11.92 17.89 0.25
CA ARG A 76 -11.40 17.22 1.45
C ARG A 76 -10.30 16.23 1.09
N MET A 77 -10.47 15.48 0.01
CA MET A 77 -9.46 14.54 -0.50
C MET A 77 -8.16 15.28 -0.83
N ASP A 78 -8.25 16.40 -1.54
CA ASP A 78 -7.11 17.22 -1.91
C ASP A 78 -6.48 17.92 -0.70
N ALA A 79 -7.27 18.33 0.30
CA ALA A 79 -6.74 18.86 1.55
C ALA A 79 -5.92 17.84 2.34
N TRP A 80 -6.33 16.56 2.35
CA TRP A 80 -5.52 15.47 2.91
C TRP A 80 -4.28 15.19 2.08
N ALA A 81 -4.44 15.05 0.76
CA ALA A 81 -3.34 14.81 -0.16
C ALA A 81 -2.30 15.94 -0.14
N SER A 82 -2.70 17.18 0.12
CA SER A 82 -1.80 18.33 0.24
C SER A 82 -1.33 18.60 1.68
N GLY A 83 -1.64 17.71 2.63
CA GLY A 83 -1.23 17.83 4.03
C GLY A 83 -1.86 19.01 4.81
N LYS A 84 -2.90 19.66 4.28
CA LYS A 84 -3.61 20.78 4.92
C LYS A 84 -4.66 20.33 5.93
N ALA A 85 -5.07 19.06 5.89
CA ALA A 85 -6.07 18.53 6.81
C ALA A 85 -5.51 18.16 8.20
N CYS A 86 -4.29 17.61 8.27
CA CYS A 86 -3.65 17.22 9.53
C CYS A 86 -2.32 17.96 9.73
N ASP A 87 -2.01 18.22 11.00
CA ASP A 87 -0.70 18.69 11.45
C ASP A 87 -0.18 17.63 12.41
N LEU A 88 0.88 16.95 11.99
CA LEU A 88 1.43 15.80 12.69
C LEU A 88 2.20 16.29 13.92
N HIS A 89 1.76 15.86 15.10
CA HIS A 89 2.41 16.19 16.35
C HIS A 89 2.40 14.97 17.28
N PHE A 90 3.56 14.67 17.86
CA PHE A 90 3.80 13.52 18.73
C PHE A 90 4.12 14.01 20.15
N PRO A 91 3.11 14.13 21.03
CA PRO A 91 3.32 14.46 22.43
C PRO A 91 3.80 13.21 23.19
N ILE A 92 5.07 13.21 23.57
CA ILE A 92 5.70 12.14 24.33
C ILE A 92 5.60 12.49 25.82
N SER A 93 4.82 11.69 26.56
CA SER A 93 4.70 11.83 28.01
C SER A 93 5.69 10.89 28.70
N LEU A 94 6.63 11.49 29.43
CA LEU A 94 7.68 10.82 30.21
C LEU A 94 7.31 10.93 31.68
N SER A 95 7.28 9.82 32.42
CA SER A 95 7.00 9.87 33.86
C SER A 95 8.27 9.57 34.66
N ILE A 96 8.61 10.39 35.65
CA ILE A 96 9.82 10.20 36.46
C ILE A 96 9.41 9.80 37.89
N ASN A 97 9.94 8.66 38.33
CA ASN A 97 9.89 8.19 39.71
C ASN A 97 11.27 8.33 40.37
N GLY A 98 11.33 8.88 41.59
CA GLY A 98 12.59 9.06 42.31
C GLY A 98 12.42 8.82 43.81
N PRO A 99 12.37 7.56 44.28
CA PRO A 99 12.05 7.24 45.67
C PRO A 99 13.05 7.77 46.71
N LYS A 100 14.29 8.08 46.30
CA LYS A 100 15.34 8.61 47.18
C LYS A 100 15.59 10.13 47.01
N LEU A 101 14.76 10.82 46.22
CA LEU A 101 14.85 12.26 46.00
C LEU A 101 13.89 12.99 46.94
N GLU A 102 14.42 13.57 48.01
CA GLU A 102 13.64 14.32 49.01
C GLU A 102 13.58 15.84 48.69
N GLY A 103 12.65 16.56 49.32
CA GLY A 103 12.68 18.03 49.36
C GLY A 103 12.51 18.78 48.03
N GLY A 104 11.56 18.36 47.18
CA GLY A 104 11.26 19.05 45.91
C GLY A 104 12.27 18.83 44.79
N GLN A 105 13.34 18.06 45.03
CA GLN A 105 14.37 17.73 44.05
C GLN A 105 13.82 17.00 42.82
N LEU A 106 12.79 16.16 43.01
CA LEU A 106 12.12 15.47 41.90
C LEU A 106 11.41 16.44 40.95
N ALA A 107 10.83 17.53 41.49
CA ALA A 107 10.17 18.56 40.69
C ALA A 107 11.15 19.41 39.88
N ILE A 108 12.29 19.74 40.50
CA ILE A 108 13.38 20.42 39.81
C ILE A 108 13.93 19.51 38.70
N LEU A 109 14.16 18.23 39.01
CA LEU A 109 14.63 17.26 38.02
C LEU A 109 13.67 17.11 36.84
N SER A 110 12.36 17.00 37.08
CA SER A 110 11.37 16.90 36.00
C SER A 110 11.36 18.15 35.13
N HIS A 111 11.32 19.32 35.75
CA HIS A 111 11.29 20.60 35.03
C HIS A 111 12.57 20.85 34.22
N ASP A 112 13.75 20.64 34.83
CA ASP A 112 15.03 20.81 34.14
C ASP A 112 15.19 19.82 32.98
N THR A 113 14.72 18.58 33.15
CA THR A 113 14.76 17.55 32.09
C THR A 113 13.86 17.95 30.92
N GLU A 114 12.65 18.43 31.19
CA GLU A 114 11.74 18.92 30.15
C GLU A 114 12.31 20.11 29.38
N ARG A 115 12.88 21.08 30.10
CA ARG A 115 13.52 22.25 29.50
C ARG A 115 14.70 21.87 28.61
N ILE A 116 15.60 20.99 29.08
CA ILE A 116 16.77 20.56 28.30
C ILE A 116 16.33 19.74 27.07
N LEU A 117 15.31 18.89 27.19
CA LEU A 117 14.78 18.11 26.08
C LEU A 117 14.15 18.99 25.00
N SER A 118 13.31 19.94 25.41
CA SER A 118 12.66 20.88 24.48
C SER A 118 13.68 21.77 23.75
N GLU A 119 14.69 22.29 24.45
CA GLU A 119 15.78 23.07 23.85
C GLU A 119 16.64 22.26 22.88
N ARG A 120 16.86 20.97 23.18
CA ARG A 120 17.70 20.08 22.35
C ARG A 120 16.95 19.46 21.17
N ASN A 121 15.62 19.40 21.22
CA ASN A 121 14.84 18.67 20.23
C ASN A 121 15.00 19.28 18.83
N PRO A 122 15.68 18.60 17.90
CA PRO A 122 15.90 19.13 16.56
C PRO A 122 14.66 19.03 15.67
N TYR A 123 13.61 18.31 16.09
CA TYR A 123 12.44 17.99 15.28
C TYR A 123 11.17 18.56 15.93
N SER A 124 10.57 19.56 15.28
CA SER A 124 9.36 20.24 15.77
C SER A 124 8.11 19.36 15.85
N LEU A 125 8.13 18.19 15.20
CA LEU A 125 7.03 17.23 15.24
C LEU A 125 6.84 16.62 16.64
N TYR A 126 7.88 16.60 17.48
CA TYR A 126 7.84 15.97 18.79
C TYR A 126 7.77 17.02 19.90
N SER A 127 6.95 16.77 20.92
CA SER A 127 7.03 17.48 22.20
C SER A 127 7.28 16.47 23.31
N PHE A 128 8.04 16.87 24.33
CA PHE A 128 8.32 16.05 25.49
C PHE A 128 7.70 16.71 26.71
N ASN A 129 6.81 16.01 27.41
CA ASN A 129 6.18 16.47 28.64
C ASN A 129 6.66 15.55 29.77
N VAL A 130 7.27 16.11 30.83
CA VAL A 130 7.84 15.33 31.91
C VAL A 130 6.96 15.46 33.16
N ILE A 131 6.24 14.39 33.48
CA ILE A 131 5.35 14.31 34.64
C ILE A 131 6.02 13.56 35.79
N GLN A 132 5.67 13.90 37.02
CA GLN A 132 6.09 13.14 38.21
C GLN A 132 5.15 11.95 38.38
N SER A 133 5.69 10.73 38.47
CA SER A 133 4.86 9.55 38.67
C SER A 133 4.60 9.30 40.15
N VAL A 134 3.32 9.14 40.50
CA VAL A 134 2.89 8.43 41.71
C VAL A 134 2.78 6.93 41.34
N PRO A 135 3.09 5.96 42.22
CA PRO A 135 3.22 4.53 41.87
C PRO A 135 2.05 3.85 41.14
N SER A 136 0.91 4.51 40.94
CA SER A 136 -0.35 3.89 40.49
C SER A 136 -0.89 4.40 39.13
N ALA A 137 -0.17 5.24 38.38
CA ALA A 137 -0.67 5.82 37.12
C ALA A 137 0.13 5.32 35.88
N ILE A 138 -0.22 4.14 35.36
CA ILE A 138 0.44 3.48 34.21
C ILE A 138 -0.23 3.88 32.88
N ASN A 139 -0.46 5.17 32.66
CA ASN A 139 -0.96 5.67 31.36
C ASN A 139 0.09 6.48 30.59
N SER A 140 1.32 6.61 31.10
CA SER A 140 2.42 7.26 30.38
C SER A 140 3.10 6.29 29.41
N SER A 141 3.38 6.75 28.19
CA SER A 141 4.11 6.02 27.16
C SER A 141 5.53 5.60 27.56
N PHE A 142 6.11 6.23 28.59
CA PHE A 142 7.47 5.93 29.05
C PHE A 142 7.67 6.20 30.55
N PRO A 143 7.53 5.19 31.42
CA PRO A 143 7.92 5.29 32.82
C PRO A 143 9.44 5.22 33.01
N MET A 144 9.99 6.19 33.74
CA MET A 144 11.40 6.29 34.10
C MET A 144 11.55 6.14 35.60
N ALA A 145 12.39 5.19 36.01
CA ALA A 145 12.71 4.98 37.42
C ALA A 145 14.14 5.44 37.71
N VAL A 146 14.26 6.49 38.51
CA VAL A 146 15.52 7.04 38.98
C VAL A 146 15.82 6.43 40.35
N LEU A 147 16.77 5.50 40.37
CA LEU A 147 17.17 4.77 41.58
C LEU A 147 18.51 5.33 42.06
N GLY A 148 18.53 6.01 43.20
CA GLY A 148 19.79 6.41 43.83
C GLY A 148 20.50 5.17 44.35
N ASP A 149 21.74 4.93 43.94
CA ASP A 149 22.53 3.82 44.44
C ASP A 149 24.00 4.23 44.60
N SER A 150 24.77 3.55 45.44
CA SER A 150 26.18 3.89 45.73
C SER A 150 27.13 3.45 44.61
N THR A 151 26.74 3.64 43.35
CA THR A 151 27.57 3.32 42.19
C THR A 151 28.55 4.45 41.87
N PRO A 152 29.80 4.15 41.45
CA PRO A 152 30.82 5.16 41.16
C PRO A 152 30.54 6.00 39.90
N SER A 153 29.60 5.58 39.05
CA SER A 153 29.27 6.23 37.77
C SER A 153 27.76 6.24 37.52
N LEU A 154 27.33 7.12 36.61
CA LEU A 154 25.95 7.19 36.11
C LEU A 154 25.73 6.02 35.14
N GLN A 155 24.85 5.08 35.49
CA GLN A 155 24.55 3.91 34.66
C GLN A 155 23.08 3.88 34.27
N ILE A 156 22.82 3.39 33.06
CA ILE A 156 21.47 3.18 32.54
C ILE A 156 21.31 1.72 32.21
N GLU A 157 20.21 1.16 32.68
CA GLU A 157 19.76 -0.18 32.35
C GLU A 157 18.35 -0.10 31.77
N TYR A 158 18.17 -0.67 30.58
CA TYR A 158 16.86 -0.89 30.00
C TYR A 158 16.34 -2.23 30.52
N GLU A 159 15.14 -2.24 31.07
CA GLU A 159 14.51 -3.49 31.48
C GLU A 159 14.06 -4.25 30.23
N ALA A 160 14.49 -5.51 30.11
CA ALA A 160 14.17 -6.33 28.96
C ALA A 160 12.65 -6.56 28.90
N GLY A 161 12.01 -6.12 27.82
CA GLY A 161 10.57 -6.25 27.61
C GLY A 161 9.75 -5.04 28.07
N GLU A 162 10.24 -4.22 29.00
CA GLU A 162 9.50 -3.06 29.52
C GLU A 162 10.06 -1.73 29.00
N ALA A 163 9.18 -0.72 28.92
CA ALA A 163 9.55 0.63 28.51
C ALA A 163 10.09 1.43 29.71
N ILE A 164 10.91 0.79 30.55
CA ILE A 164 11.47 1.36 31.77
C ILE A 164 12.94 1.68 31.58
N LEU A 165 13.28 2.95 31.83
CA LEU A 165 14.66 3.40 31.96
C LEU A 165 15.03 3.42 33.45
N ARG A 166 15.94 2.54 33.87
CA ARG A 166 16.51 2.59 35.23
C ARG A 166 17.80 3.39 35.21
N VAL A 167 17.82 4.50 35.94
CA VAL A 167 18.99 5.37 36.07
C VAL A 167 19.58 5.20 37.45
N ARG A 168 20.82 4.69 37.53
CA ARG A 168 21.60 4.61 38.78
C ARG A 168 22.56 5.78 38.85
N TYR A 169 22.57 6.50 39.97
CA TYR A 169 23.39 7.69 40.14
C TYR A 169 24.01 7.81 41.53
N PRO A 170 25.26 8.31 41.63
CA PRO A 170 25.84 8.67 42.92
C PRO A 170 25.21 9.96 43.47
N PRO A 171 24.95 10.05 44.78
CA PRO A 171 24.32 11.22 45.40
C PRO A 171 25.15 12.51 45.26
N SER A 172 26.45 12.41 44.98
CA SER A 172 27.33 13.56 44.73
C SER A 172 27.13 14.23 43.36
N LYS A 173 26.52 13.54 42.38
CA LYS A 173 26.35 14.04 41.00
C LYS A 173 24.90 14.38 40.63
N THR A 174 24.01 14.58 41.61
CA THR A 174 22.59 14.89 41.39
C THR A 174 22.36 16.10 40.47
N ARG A 175 23.25 17.10 40.49
CA ARG A 175 23.16 18.29 39.61
C ARG A 175 23.32 17.99 38.12
N MET A 176 24.02 16.90 37.76
CA MET A 176 24.22 16.51 36.36
C MET A 176 23.10 15.61 35.84
N LEU A 177 22.20 15.16 36.72
CA LEU A 177 21.24 14.10 36.43
C LEU A 177 20.24 14.49 35.33
N SER A 178 19.70 15.71 35.35
CA SER A 178 18.79 16.22 34.31
C SER A 178 19.43 16.20 32.93
N SER A 179 20.67 16.70 32.82
CA SER A 179 21.42 16.72 31.56
C SER A 179 21.73 15.31 31.02
N PHE A 180 22.11 14.39 31.91
CA PHE A 180 22.40 13.00 31.55
C PHE A 180 21.15 12.25 31.08
N ILE A 181 20.04 12.38 31.83
CA ILE A 181 18.76 11.79 31.47
C ILE A 181 18.28 12.32 30.12
N SER A 182 18.31 13.65 29.94
CA SER A 182 17.86 14.30 28.70
C SER A 182 18.66 13.83 27.49
N GLN A 183 19.99 13.67 27.63
CA GLN A 183 20.85 13.19 26.56
C GLN A 183 20.50 11.76 26.12
N GLN A 184 20.13 10.92 27.08
CA GLN A 184 19.86 9.50 26.83
C GLN A 184 18.48 9.28 26.23
N ILE A 185 17.48 10.05 26.68
CA ILE A 185 16.18 10.12 26.02
C ILE A 185 16.35 10.63 24.58
N ALA A 186 17.04 11.75 24.38
CA ALA A 186 17.25 12.30 23.03
C ALA A 186 17.89 11.27 22.08
N ARG A 187 18.89 10.52 22.54
CA ARG A 187 19.49 9.41 21.77
C ARG A 187 18.51 8.29 21.47
N SER A 188 17.65 7.92 22.41
CA SER A 188 16.68 6.83 22.20
C SER A 188 15.60 7.16 21.17
N PHE A 189 15.29 8.46 20.97
CA PHE A 189 14.34 8.93 19.96
C PHE A 189 14.99 9.36 18.64
N GLU A 190 16.32 9.44 18.57
CA GLU A 190 17.04 9.96 17.40
C GLU A 190 16.74 9.15 16.13
N ASP A 191 16.76 7.81 16.21
CA ASP A 191 16.45 6.94 15.06
C ASP A 191 15.00 7.07 14.60
N GLU A 192 14.06 7.16 15.54
CA GLU A 192 12.65 7.33 15.23
C GLU A 192 12.38 8.67 14.54
N GLN A 193 12.89 9.76 15.12
CA GLN A 193 12.73 11.10 14.59
C GLN A 193 13.36 11.21 13.20
N ALA A 194 14.52 10.55 13.00
CA ALA A 194 15.17 10.45 11.70
C ALA A 194 14.33 9.63 10.68
N ALA A 195 13.75 8.50 11.10
CA ALA A 195 12.91 7.67 10.25
C ALA A 195 11.61 8.37 9.83
N VAL A 196 10.92 9.05 10.76
CA VAL A 196 9.71 9.82 10.48
C VAL A 196 10.01 11.01 9.57
N SER A 197 11.08 11.75 9.84
CA SER A 197 11.50 12.87 8.98
C SER A 197 11.88 12.40 7.57
N TYR A 198 12.59 11.29 7.42
CA TYR A 198 12.92 10.70 6.12
C TYR A 198 11.67 10.40 5.28
N LYS A 199 10.62 9.83 5.90
CA LYS A 199 9.35 9.55 5.20
C LYS A 199 8.58 10.82 4.84
N LEU A 200 8.74 11.89 5.63
CA LEU A 200 8.04 13.16 5.41
C LEU A 200 8.80 14.11 4.48
N GLU A 201 10.07 13.86 4.18
CA GLU A 201 10.95 14.78 3.42
C GLU A 201 10.36 15.24 2.08
N ASN A 202 9.72 14.33 1.35
CA ASN A 202 9.06 14.62 0.06
C ASN A 202 7.52 14.59 0.18
N SER A 203 7.00 14.71 1.40
CA SER A 203 5.59 14.61 1.70
C SER A 203 4.97 15.97 1.97
N PRO A 204 3.77 16.25 1.43
CA PRO A 204 3.05 17.47 1.72
C PRO A 204 2.57 17.54 3.19
N LEU A 205 2.57 16.42 3.93
CA LEU A 205 2.28 16.40 5.37
C LEU A 205 3.34 17.09 6.24
N SER A 206 4.54 17.37 5.71
CA SER A 206 5.63 18.00 6.48
C SER A 206 5.43 19.50 6.75
N ARG A 207 4.48 20.19 6.08
CA ARG A 207 4.14 21.62 6.25
C ARG A 207 5.32 22.60 6.42
N GLY A 208 6.47 22.34 5.82
CA GLY A 208 7.65 23.19 6.00
C GLY A 208 8.19 23.26 7.43
N GLN A 209 7.71 22.41 8.34
CA GLN A 209 8.41 22.12 9.58
C GLN A 209 9.74 21.49 9.16
N HIS A 210 10.83 22.20 9.41
CA HIS A 210 12.17 21.83 8.97
C HIS A 210 12.57 20.57 9.72
N ALA A 211 12.21 19.40 9.19
CA ALA A 211 12.97 18.20 9.41
C ALA A 211 14.43 18.60 9.15
N ARG A 212 15.25 18.58 10.20
CA ARG A 212 16.68 18.84 10.07
C ARG A 212 17.17 18.00 8.89
N HIS A 213 17.88 18.63 7.96
CA HIS A 213 18.43 17.91 6.81
C HIS A 213 19.22 16.71 7.34
N LEU A 214 18.73 15.51 7.04
CA LEU A 214 19.34 14.27 7.50
C LEU A 214 20.76 14.20 6.93
N ASN A 215 21.71 13.76 7.76
CA ASN A 215 23.05 13.49 7.28
C ASN A 215 23.00 12.38 6.21
N ASP A 216 23.86 12.43 5.19
CA ASP A 216 23.83 11.47 4.08
C ASP A 216 23.98 10.02 4.54
N GLN A 217 24.82 9.78 5.56
CA GLN A 217 24.96 8.45 6.16
C GLN A 217 23.65 7.95 6.79
N ALA A 218 22.90 8.84 7.47
CA ALA A 218 21.62 8.49 8.08
C ALA A 218 20.54 8.25 7.01
N ARG A 219 20.53 9.04 5.93
CA ARG A 219 19.65 8.78 4.78
C ARG A 219 19.95 7.42 4.15
N GLN A 220 21.21 7.06 3.96
CA GLN A 220 21.59 5.77 3.37
C GLN A 220 21.19 4.59 4.27
N SER A 221 21.36 4.69 5.59
CA SER A 221 20.95 3.62 6.50
C SER A 221 19.42 3.45 6.53
N LEU A 222 18.67 4.56 6.55
CA LEU A 222 17.21 4.57 6.50
C LEU A 222 16.68 4.06 5.16
N ALA A 223 17.29 4.43 4.04
CA ALA A 223 16.96 3.90 2.72
C ALA A 223 17.18 2.39 2.64
N LYS A 224 18.31 1.88 3.17
CA LYS A 224 18.57 0.44 3.26
C LYS A 224 17.54 -0.29 4.14
N ARG A 225 17.16 0.30 5.28
CA ARG A 225 16.10 -0.25 6.15
C ARG A 225 14.76 -0.28 5.42
N SER A 226 14.36 0.82 4.80
CA SER A 226 13.08 0.96 4.09
C SER A 226 12.97 0.05 2.87
N THR A 227 14.07 -0.23 2.16
CA THR A 227 14.09 -1.17 1.04
C THR A 227 14.10 -2.63 1.49
N ARG A 228 14.70 -2.92 2.65
CA ARG A 228 14.70 -4.27 3.24
C ARG A 228 13.36 -4.65 3.86
N SER A 229 12.73 -3.72 4.57
CA SER A 229 11.49 -3.97 5.31
C SER A 229 10.28 -4.07 4.38
N PHE A 230 9.30 -4.87 4.79
CA PHE A 230 7.99 -4.88 4.16
C PHE A 230 7.28 -3.54 4.37
N LYS A 231 6.40 -3.20 3.42
CA LYS A 231 5.46 -2.10 3.61
C LYS A 231 4.55 -2.41 4.81
N PRO A 232 4.17 -1.41 5.62
CA PRO A 232 3.24 -1.62 6.72
C PRO A 232 1.94 -2.24 6.21
N ALA A 233 1.62 -3.43 6.72
CA ALA A 233 0.38 -4.13 6.44
C ALA A 233 -0.38 -4.43 7.74
N SER A 234 -1.70 -4.59 7.62
CA SER A 234 -2.57 -4.96 8.73
C SER A 234 -2.34 -6.40 9.21
N THR A 235 -2.08 -7.30 8.27
CA THR A 235 -1.85 -8.72 8.48
C THR A 235 -0.59 -9.14 7.72
N TYR A 236 0.25 -9.94 8.36
CA TYR A 236 1.40 -10.62 7.74
C TYR A 236 1.20 -12.13 7.83
N HIS A 237 1.54 -12.82 6.76
CA HIS A 237 1.54 -14.28 6.73
C HIS A 237 2.97 -14.77 6.90
N LEU A 238 3.26 -15.56 7.93
CA LEU A 238 4.58 -16.10 8.21
C LEU A 238 4.62 -17.56 7.76
N THR A 239 5.51 -17.89 6.82
CA THR A 239 5.62 -19.25 6.29
C THR A 239 6.97 -19.84 6.66
N PHE A 240 6.99 -20.82 7.54
CA PHE A 240 8.20 -21.55 7.94
C PHE A 240 8.37 -22.79 7.06
N SER A 241 9.45 -22.82 6.29
CA SER A 241 9.67 -23.87 5.29
C SER A 241 10.97 -24.60 5.58
N MET A 242 10.92 -25.92 5.80
CA MET A 242 12.11 -26.75 5.87
C MET A 242 12.37 -27.39 4.51
N PHE A 243 13.46 -27.00 3.87
CA PHE A 243 13.90 -27.53 2.58
C PHE A 243 15.16 -28.36 2.76
N VAL A 244 15.08 -29.63 2.41
CA VAL A 244 16.13 -30.61 2.66
C VAL A 244 16.59 -31.18 1.33
N ALA A 245 17.89 -31.13 1.05
CA ALA A 245 18.45 -31.66 -0.20
C ALA A 245 18.38 -33.20 -0.29
N SER A 246 18.27 -33.86 0.87
CA SER A 246 18.21 -35.31 1.06
C SER A 246 16.85 -35.78 1.58
N ALA A 247 16.74 -37.09 1.87
CA ALA A 247 15.58 -37.70 2.52
C ALA A 247 15.45 -37.35 4.02
N THR A 248 16.56 -36.95 4.65
CA THR A 248 16.68 -36.71 6.09
C THR A 248 17.31 -35.34 6.36
N PRO A 249 16.83 -34.59 7.37
CA PRO A 249 15.68 -34.89 8.24
C PRO A 249 14.34 -34.79 7.49
N SER A 250 13.36 -35.63 7.85
CA SER A 250 12.04 -35.64 7.20
C SER A 250 10.99 -34.82 7.93
N SER A 251 11.22 -34.50 9.20
CA SER A 251 10.29 -33.78 10.07
C SER A 251 11.01 -32.86 11.05
N TRP A 252 10.25 -32.00 11.71
CA TRP A 252 10.76 -31.01 12.67
C TRP A 252 9.68 -30.63 13.68
N GLU A 253 10.07 -30.41 14.93
CA GLU A 253 9.20 -29.94 16.02
C GLU A 253 9.02 -28.41 15.99
N VAL A 254 8.60 -27.88 14.83
CA VAL A 254 8.53 -26.43 14.56
C VAL A 254 7.51 -25.71 15.43
N GLU A 255 6.37 -26.36 15.71
CA GLU A 255 5.27 -25.77 16.49
C GLU A 255 5.71 -25.45 17.93
N GLU A 256 6.30 -26.43 18.61
CA GLU A 256 6.81 -26.25 19.97
C GLU A 256 7.96 -25.23 20.01
N ALA A 257 8.86 -25.26 19.02
CA ALA A 257 9.96 -24.31 18.93
C ALA A 257 9.45 -22.87 18.66
N PHE A 258 8.40 -22.72 17.85
CA PHE A 258 7.76 -21.44 17.59
C PHE A 258 7.14 -20.86 18.86
N GLU A 259 6.30 -21.64 19.55
CA GLU A 259 5.64 -21.22 20.79
C GLU A 259 6.64 -20.83 21.90
N GLN A 260 7.76 -21.54 21.99
CA GLN A 260 8.77 -21.26 23.01
C GLN A 260 9.65 -20.05 22.67
N TYR A 261 10.05 -19.87 21.42
CA TYR A 261 11.11 -18.92 21.06
C TYR A 261 10.64 -17.71 20.24
N LEU A 262 9.63 -17.86 19.37
CA LEU A 262 9.16 -16.79 18.49
C LEU A 262 7.84 -16.17 18.94
N ALA A 263 6.91 -16.94 19.50
CA ALA A 263 5.65 -16.39 20.00
C ALA A 263 5.86 -15.27 21.04
N PRO A 264 6.81 -15.36 22.01
CA PRO A 264 7.06 -14.28 22.96
C PRO A 264 7.53 -12.96 22.30
N LEU A 265 8.23 -13.05 21.16
CA LEU A 265 8.65 -11.89 20.36
C LEU A 265 7.46 -11.27 19.61
N LEU A 266 6.57 -12.11 19.08
CA LEU A 266 5.41 -11.71 18.28
C LEU A 266 4.26 -11.16 19.10
N GLN A 267 4.05 -11.65 20.32
CA GLN A 267 2.95 -11.23 21.19
C GLN A 267 2.88 -9.69 21.37
N PRO A 268 3.98 -8.98 21.72
CA PRO A 268 3.97 -7.51 21.77
C PRO A 268 3.68 -6.83 20.43
N LEU A 269 4.06 -7.45 19.31
CA LEU A 269 3.86 -6.93 17.95
C LEU A 269 2.41 -7.07 17.45
N LEU A 270 1.57 -7.89 18.11
CA LEU A 270 0.14 -7.99 17.81
C LEU A 270 -0.60 -6.66 17.98
N SER A 271 -0.07 -5.76 18.83
CA SER A 271 -0.56 -4.38 18.93
C SER A 271 -0.45 -3.60 17.62
N THR A 272 0.49 -4.00 16.76
CA THR A 272 0.85 -3.27 15.54
C THR A 272 0.37 -3.96 14.27
N SER A 273 0.36 -5.30 14.23
CA SER A 273 -0.11 -6.07 13.07
C SER A 273 -0.51 -7.49 13.47
N ARG A 274 -1.45 -8.09 12.73
CA ARG A 274 -1.83 -9.50 12.91
C ARG A 274 -0.85 -10.42 12.20
N PHE A 275 -0.66 -11.61 12.74
CA PHE A 275 0.20 -12.63 12.16
C PHE A 275 -0.59 -13.93 11.99
N THR A 276 -0.38 -14.59 10.87
CA THR A 276 -0.80 -15.99 10.66
C THR A 276 0.45 -16.80 10.38
N VAL A 277 0.43 -18.08 10.74
CA VAL A 277 1.60 -18.94 10.67
C VAL A 277 1.24 -20.19 9.88
N ASP A 278 2.03 -20.46 8.84
CA ASP A 278 1.96 -21.67 8.04
C ASP A 278 3.32 -22.38 8.12
N THR A 279 3.30 -23.71 8.08
CA THR A 279 4.52 -24.52 8.11
C THR A 279 4.53 -25.52 6.96
N GLN A 280 5.70 -25.77 6.39
CA GLN A 280 5.86 -26.75 5.32
C GLN A 280 7.22 -27.45 5.38
N VAL A 281 7.27 -28.66 4.82
CA VAL A 281 8.48 -29.45 4.67
C VAL A 281 8.56 -29.95 3.23
N GLN A 282 9.70 -29.72 2.59
CA GLN A 282 9.99 -30.24 1.25
C GLN A 282 11.30 -31.01 1.29
N LEU A 283 11.23 -32.27 0.87
CA LEU A 283 12.39 -33.15 0.72
C LEU A 283 12.90 -33.11 -0.72
N TYR A 284 14.17 -33.46 -0.90
CA TYR A 284 14.87 -33.42 -2.19
C TYR A 284 14.82 -32.04 -2.87
N ALA A 285 14.93 -30.98 -2.07
CA ALA A 285 14.98 -29.61 -2.54
C ALA A 285 16.36 -29.29 -3.14
N ALA A 286 16.45 -29.35 -4.47
CA ALA A 286 17.64 -28.98 -5.21
C ALA A 286 17.82 -27.44 -5.28
N PHE A 287 19.05 -27.01 -5.55
CA PHE A 287 19.35 -25.60 -5.83
C PHE A 287 18.66 -25.15 -7.11
N SER A 288 18.45 -23.84 -7.22
CA SER A 288 18.03 -23.26 -8.49
C SER A 288 19.08 -23.57 -9.57
N PRO A 289 18.69 -24.03 -10.77
CA PRO A 289 19.61 -24.22 -11.88
C PRO A 289 20.23 -22.91 -12.38
N SER A 290 19.72 -21.76 -11.90
CA SER A 290 20.22 -20.42 -12.26
C SER A 290 21.45 -19.98 -11.47
N ILE A 291 21.90 -20.74 -10.46
CA ILE A 291 23.12 -20.43 -9.69
C ILE A 291 24.23 -21.43 -9.99
N ALA A 292 25.49 -21.01 -9.82
CA ALA A 292 26.63 -21.90 -10.04
C ALA A 292 26.71 -23.03 -9.00
N GLY A 293 26.00 -22.85 -7.88
CA GLY A 293 25.96 -23.79 -6.76
C GLY A 293 27.13 -23.57 -5.80
N PRO A 294 27.19 -24.36 -4.71
CA PRO A 294 28.26 -24.26 -3.73
C PRO A 294 29.59 -24.75 -4.34
N LEU A 295 30.68 -24.02 -4.10
CA LEU A 295 32.03 -24.40 -4.52
C LEU A 295 32.80 -24.98 -3.33
N LEU A 296 33.44 -26.13 -3.52
CA LEU A 296 34.30 -26.71 -2.48
C LEU A 296 35.58 -25.90 -2.36
N ASP A 297 35.88 -25.43 -1.16
CA ASP A 297 37.19 -24.88 -0.83
C ASP A 297 38.05 -25.97 -0.20
N GLU A 298 39.06 -26.43 -0.94
CA GLU A 298 39.98 -27.50 -0.55
C GLU A 298 40.80 -27.15 0.69
N THR A 299 41.00 -25.86 1.02
CA THR A 299 41.81 -25.47 2.18
C THR A 299 41.10 -25.72 3.50
N ASP A 300 39.78 -25.48 3.53
CA ASP A 300 38.96 -25.55 4.74
C ASP A 300 38.03 -26.78 4.74
N SER A 301 37.99 -27.55 3.64
CA SER A 301 37.00 -28.62 3.41
C SER A 301 35.57 -28.14 3.65
N THR A 302 35.26 -26.91 3.22
CA THR A 302 33.95 -26.28 3.39
C THR A 302 33.35 -25.91 2.04
N TRP A 303 32.04 -26.06 1.92
CA TRP A 303 31.29 -25.66 0.74
C TRP A 303 30.90 -24.19 0.84
N LYS A 304 31.35 -23.37 -0.12
CA LYS A 304 31.18 -21.93 -0.11
C LYS A 304 30.14 -21.48 -1.14
N LEU A 305 29.07 -20.86 -0.65
CA LEU A 305 28.07 -20.20 -1.49
C LEU A 305 28.47 -18.74 -1.74
N GLN A 306 28.48 -18.33 -3.00
CA GLN A 306 28.85 -16.96 -3.37
C GLN A 306 27.74 -15.96 -3.03
N GLN A 307 28.12 -14.75 -2.61
CA GLN A 307 27.16 -13.68 -2.30
C GLN A 307 26.28 -13.28 -3.50
N SER A 308 26.81 -13.36 -4.73
CA SER A 308 26.06 -13.10 -5.97
C SER A 308 24.88 -14.04 -6.16
N ASP A 309 24.98 -15.24 -5.61
CA ASP A 309 24.05 -16.34 -5.87
C ASP A 309 22.96 -16.42 -4.79
N LEU A 310 23.06 -15.62 -3.71
CA LEU A 310 22.12 -15.64 -2.58
C LEU A 310 20.70 -15.21 -2.94
N SER A 311 20.54 -14.28 -3.89
CA SER A 311 19.22 -13.86 -4.36
C SER A 311 18.59 -14.90 -5.29
N GLY A 312 19.42 -15.60 -6.07
CA GLY A 312 19.01 -16.69 -6.97
C GLY A 312 18.93 -18.06 -6.28
N PHE A 313 19.27 -18.15 -4.99
CA PHE A 313 19.25 -19.39 -4.22
C PHE A 313 17.84 -19.97 -4.12
N ILE A 314 16.82 -19.10 -4.02
CA ILE A 314 15.43 -19.55 -3.99
C ILE A 314 15.07 -20.11 -5.36
N ASN A 315 14.82 -21.41 -5.41
CA ASN A 315 14.29 -22.04 -6.61
C ASN A 315 12.77 -21.90 -6.65
N ALA A 316 12.28 -20.69 -6.95
CA ALA A 316 10.84 -20.41 -6.98
C ALA A 316 10.07 -21.21 -8.06
N ALA A 317 10.78 -21.80 -9.03
CA ALA A 317 10.19 -22.65 -10.06
C ALA A 317 9.90 -24.08 -9.56
N GLU A 318 10.72 -24.62 -8.67
CA GLU A 318 10.61 -26.00 -8.19
C GLU A 318 10.15 -26.11 -6.73
N TRP A 319 10.31 -25.05 -5.93
CA TRP A 319 9.79 -25.01 -4.56
C TRP A 319 8.35 -24.49 -4.59
N PRO A 320 7.33 -25.31 -4.25
CA PRO A 320 5.96 -24.87 -4.17
C PRO A 320 5.77 -23.99 -2.92
N LEU A 321 6.25 -22.75 -2.98
CA LEU A 321 5.99 -21.74 -1.97
C LEU A 321 4.49 -21.43 -2.07
N SER A 322 3.69 -22.08 -1.23
CA SER A 322 2.25 -21.86 -1.21
C SER A 322 1.98 -20.41 -0.78
N PRO A 323 1.51 -19.52 -1.68
CA PRO A 323 1.16 -18.18 -1.26
C PRO A 323 -0.02 -18.31 -0.29
N SER A 324 0.11 -17.70 0.88
CA SER A 324 -0.96 -17.65 1.87
C SER A 324 -2.22 -17.03 1.24
N ILE A 325 -3.37 -17.67 1.42
CA ILE A 325 -4.65 -17.18 0.92
C ILE A 325 -5.14 -16.08 1.88
N GLY A 326 -5.06 -14.82 1.44
CA GLY A 326 -5.50 -13.69 2.28
C GLY A 326 -5.00 -12.34 1.81
N SER A 327 -5.41 -11.30 2.53
CA SER A 327 -4.92 -9.93 2.34
C SER A 327 -3.65 -9.71 3.15
N GLY A 328 -2.57 -9.29 2.48
CA GLY A 328 -1.31 -8.92 3.12
C GLY A 328 -0.10 -9.67 2.55
N PRO A 329 1.13 -9.22 2.85
CA PRO A 329 2.34 -9.85 2.34
C PRO A 329 2.70 -11.12 3.12
N THR A 330 3.30 -12.08 2.41
CA THR A 330 3.87 -13.30 2.98
C THR A 330 5.37 -13.11 3.25
N ILE A 331 5.81 -13.46 4.46
CA ILE A 331 7.19 -13.48 4.90
C ILE A 331 7.66 -14.93 4.95
N ASN A 332 8.59 -15.29 4.06
CA ASN A 332 9.11 -16.64 3.95
C ASN A 332 10.33 -16.83 4.86
N LEU A 333 10.29 -17.76 5.79
CA LEU A 333 11.42 -18.13 6.65
C LEU A 333 11.83 -19.55 6.31
N VAL A 334 12.94 -19.67 5.59
CA VAL A 334 13.39 -20.94 5.02
C VAL A 334 14.57 -21.48 5.81
N LEU A 335 14.40 -22.70 6.31
CA LEU A 335 15.47 -23.53 6.84
C LEU A 335 15.94 -24.45 5.71
N TYR A 336 17.17 -24.25 5.24
CA TYR A 336 17.78 -25.11 4.23
C TYR A 336 18.76 -26.09 4.87
N VAL A 337 18.58 -27.38 4.62
CA VAL A 337 19.49 -28.45 5.05
C VAL A 337 20.20 -29.00 3.81
N PRO A 338 21.52 -28.74 3.65
CA PRO A 338 22.30 -29.25 2.53
C PRO A 338 22.45 -30.77 2.59
N SER A 339 22.89 -31.37 1.48
CA SER A 339 23.18 -32.80 1.42
C SER A 339 24.42 -33.13 2.26
N GLU A 340 24.57 -34.40 2.67
CA GLU A 340 25.73 -34.85 3.45
C GLU A 340 27.06 -34.58 2.73
N GLU A 341 27.07 -34.67 1.39
CA GLU A 341 28.25 -34.43 0.57
C GLU A 341 28.64 -32.94 0.54
N GLN A 342 27.64 -32.06 0.74
CA GLN A 342 27.78 -30.61 0.67
C GLN A 342 27.77 -29.93 2.04
N THR A 343 28.01 -30.70 3.11
CA THR A 343 28.05 -30.23 4.49
C THR A 343 29.50 -30.26 5.01
N PRO A 344 30.01 -29.21 5.69
CA PRO A 344 29.33 -27.96 6.05
C PRO A 344 29.34 -26.93 4.91
N MET A 345 28.23 -26.22 4.79
CA MET A 345 28.03 -25.11 3.85
C MET A 345 28.03 -23.76 4.57
N VAL A 346 28.73 -22.79 4.01
CA VAL A 346 28.85 -21.42 4.52
C VAL A 346 28.84 -20.39 3.39
N ILE A 347 28.53 -19.15 3.71
CA ILE A 347 28.62 -18.02 2.76
C ILE A 347 30.09 -17.61 2.63
N ALA A 348 30.60 -17.53 1.41
CA ALA A 348 32.04 -17.35 1.14
C ALA A 348 32.65 -16.11 1.82
N GLN A 349 31.93 -14.99 1.80
CA GLN A 349 32.42 -13.68 2.26
C GLN A 349 32.32 -13.50 3.78
N THR A 350 31.23 -13.97 4.39
CA THR A 350 30.93 -13.72 5.80
C THR A 350 31.24 -14.92 6.70
N LYS A 351 31.45 -16.11 6.11
CA LYS A 351 31.45 -17.42 6.79
C LYS A 351 30.18 -17.68 7.61
N GLY A 352 29.13 -16.88 7.40
CA GLY A 352 27.85 -17.03 8.05
C GLY A 352 26.98 -18.09 7.37
N THR A 353 25.87 -18.43 8.00
CA THR A 353 24.91 -19.42 7.52
C THR A 353 23.52 -18.83 7.25
N SER A 354 23.37 -17.51 7.29
CA SER A 354 22.05 -16.87 7.18
C SER A 354 22.10 -15.56 6.39
N TRP A 355 21.00 -15.25 5.70
CA TRP A 355 20.83 -13.98 4.98
C TRP A 355 19.36 -13.61 4.86
N ILE A 356 19.11 -12.34 4.51
CA ILE A 356 17.77 -11.81 4.25
C ILE A 356 17.65 -11.44 2.78
N ILE A 357 16.48 -11.74 2.23
CA ILE A 357 16.07 -11.29 0.90
C ILE A 357 15.00 -10.19 1.12
N PRO A 358 15.33 -8.92 0.77
CA PRO A 358 14.45 -7.77 0.96
C PRO A 358 13.02 -8.01 0.49
N GLN A 359 12.03 -7.66 1.32
CA GLN A 359 10.60 -7.77 0.99
C GLN A 359 10.13 -9.17 0.57
N TRP A 360 10.89 -10.22 0.92
CA TRP A 360 10.53 -11.61 0.66
C TRP A 360 10.61 -12.47 1.92
N GLY A 361 11.73 -12.40 2.65
CA GLY A 361 11.98 -13.37 3.70
C GLY A 361 13.43 -13.52 4.13
N GLY A 362 13.71 -14.61 4.85
CA GLY A 362 15.04 -14.96 5.33
C GLY A 362 15.35 -16.44 5.10
N VAL A 363 16.63 -16.74 4.92
CA VAL A 363 17.13 -18.11 4.74
C VAL A 363 18.18 -18.41 5.80
N GLN A 364 18.11 -19.61 6.37
CA GLN A 364 19.06 -20.16 7.33
C GLN A 364 19.54 -21.52 6.82
N ILE A 365 20.84 -21.67 6.62
CA ILE A 365 21.50 -22.96 6.37
C ILE A 365 21.72 -23.65 7.70
N PHE A 366 21.28 -24.90 7.81
CA PHE A 366 21.56 -25.74 8.96
C PHE A 366 22.42 -26.91 8.55
N ASN A 367 23.69 -26.85 8.95
CA ASN A 367 24.68 -27.90 8.70
C ASN A 367 24.41 -29.08 9.63
N TYR A 368 23.67 -30.04 9.09
CA TYR A 368 23.20 -31.20 9.84
C TYR A 368 24.30 -32.26 9.95
N ASN A 369 24.67 -32.63 11.19
CA ASN A 369 25.80 -33.53 11.44
C ASN A 369 25.38 -34.93 11.94
N ASP A 370 24.08 -35.17 12.21
CA ASP A 370 23.61 -36.41 12.81
C ASP A 370 22.84 -37.28 11.82
N LYS A 371 23.56 -38.21 11.17
CA LYS A 371 23.00 -39.11 10.15
C LYS A 371 21.86 -40.00 10.66
N TYR A 372 21.76 -40.22 11.97
CA TYR A 372 20.81 -41.16 12.56
C TYR A 372 19.54 -40.49 13.08
N LYS A 373 19.53 -39.15 13.16
CA LYS A 373 18.36 -38.41 13.60
C LYS A 373 17.50 -38.10 12.36
N HIS A 374 16.25 -38.55 12.39
CA HIS A 374 15.33 -38.37 11.25
C HIS A 374 14.44 -37.13 11.41
N SER A 375 14.39 -36.55 12.61
CA SER A 375 13.58 -35.39 12.95
C SER A 375 14.37 -34.37 13.76
N LEU A 376 14.20 -33.08 13.44
CA LEU A 376 14.79 -32.00 14.23
C LEU A 376 13.97 -31.75 15.49
N SER A 377 14.63 -31.78 16.66
CA SER A 377 13.98 -31.50 17.94
C SER A 377 13.96 -30.00 18.22
N LYS A 378 13.09 -29.56 19.13
CA LYS A 378 13.01 -28.14 19.55
C LYS A 378 14.36 -27.52 19.94
N ASP A 379 15.24 -28.28 20.60
CA ASP A 379 16.55 -27.79 21.04
C ASP A 379 17.51 -27.54 19.86
N ASP A 380 17.40 -28.33 18.78
CA ASP A 380 18.17 -28.09 17.55
C ASP A 380 17.70 -26.80 16.87
N LEU A 381 16.38 -26.57 16.93
CA LEU A 381 15.73 -25.41 16.32
C LEU A 381 15.98 -24.11 17.11
N ARG A 382 16.47 -24.17 18.35
CA ARG A 382 16.68 -22.97 19.18
C ARG A 382 17.51 -21.89 18.48
N GLY A 383 18.67 -22.24 17.95
CA GLY A 383 19.55 -21.27 17.25
C GLY A 383 18.93 -20.73 15.96
N ILE A 384 18.18 -21.58 15.26
CA ILE A 384 17.46 -21.24 14.03
C ILE A 384 16.33 -20.25 14.33
N MET A 385 15.53 -20.52 15.37
CA MET A 385 14.43 -19.65 15.80
C MET A 385 14.91 -18.28 16.24
N LEU A 386 16.03 -18.18 16.96
CA LEU A 386 16.63 -16.90 17.31
C LEU A 386 17.04 -16.11 16.06
N THR A 387 17.64 -16.80 15.07
CA THR A 387 18.02 -16.16 13.80
C THR A 387 16.79 -15.71 13.02
N PHE A 388 15.74 -16.52 12.96
CA PHE A 388 14.46 -16.13 12.38
C PHE A 388 13.82 -14.95 13.10
N GLY A 389 13.95 -14.86 14.43
CA GLY A 389 13.52 -13.70 15.21
C GLY A 389 14.24 -12.42 14.79
N ASP A 390 15.56 -12.45 14.68
CA ASP A 390 16.36 -11.32 14.20
C ASP A 390 15.99 -10.93 12.76
N GLN A 391 15.81 -11.93 11.90
CA GLN A 391 15.40 -11.71 10.52
C GLN A 391 14.01 -11.06 10.43
N LEU A 392 13.06 -11.58 11.18
CA LEU A 392 11.69 -11.08 11.24
C LEU A 392 11.64 -9.65 11.79
N THR A 393 12.36 -9.34 12.88
CA THR A 393 12.39 -7.96 13.38
C THR A 393 12.95 -6.99 12.34
N SER A 394 13.97 -7.40 11.58
CA SER A 394 14.51 -6.59 10.50
C SER A 394 13.55 -6.44 9.31
N LEU A 395 12.81 -7.49 8.94
CA LEU A 395 11.85 -7.48 7.84
C LEU A 395 10.59 -6.68 8.18
N LEU A 396 10.17 -6.68 9.44
CA LEU A 396 9.09 -5.82 9.95
C LEU A 396 9.51 -4.37 10.14
N GLY A 397 10.81 -4.09 9.96
CA GLY A 397 11.40 -2.77 10.02
C GLY A 397 11.62 -2.24 11.44
N LEU A 398 11.77 -3.09 12.46
CA LEU A 398 12.09 -2.62 13.80
C LEU A 398 13.50 -1.98 13.83
N PRO A 399 13.66 -0.83 14.49
CA PRO A 399 14.97 -0.19 14.64
C PRO A 399 15.90 -1.07 15.49
N SER A 400 17.22 -0.95 15.35
CA SER A 400 18.19 -1.71 16.18
C SER A 400 18.40 -1.12 17.58
N GLN A 401 17.94 0.12 17.80
CA GLN A 401 18.03 0.85 19.06
C GLN A 401 16.68 1.50 19.36
N PRO A 402 16.33 1.73 20.64
CA PRO A 402 17.04 1.33 21.86
C PRO A 402 16.92 -0.18 22.16
N ALA A 403 17.60 -0.67 23.22
CA ALA A 403 17.66 -2.10 23.54
C ALA A 403 16.31 -2.71 23.94
N SER A 404 15.40 -1.92 24.54
CA SER A 404 14.08 -2.40 24.95
C SER A 404 13.17 -2.67 23.76
N LEU A 405 12.62 -3.88 23.67
CA LEU A 405 11.68 -4.29 22.62
C LEU A 405 10.42 -3.43 22.62
N SER A 406 9.83 -3.14 23.79
CA SER A 406 8.61 -2.33 23.88
C SER A 406 8.83 -0.90 23.42
N MET A 407 10.03 -0.32 23.65
CA MET A 407 10.40 0.98 23.07
C MET A 407 10.51 0.93 21.55
N ARG A 408 11.17 -0.11 21.01
CA ARG A 408 11.28 -0.33 19.56
C ARG A 408 9.91 -0.47 18.90
N ILE A 409 8.98 -1.18 19.56
CA ILE A 409 7.60 -1.34 19.08
C ILE A 409 6.84 -0.02 19.15
N SER A 410 6.95 0.73 20.25
CA SER A 410 6.33 2.04 20.41
C SER A 410 6.80 3.04 19.32
N SER A 411 8.10 3.01 19.01
CA SER A 411 8.70 3.75 17.90
C SER A 411 8.13 3.31 16.56
N LEU A 412 8.07 2.00 16.31
CA LEU A 412 7.49 1.43 15.10
C LEU A 412 6.01 1.77 14.94
N THR A 413 5.22 1.81 16.02
CA THR A 413 3.81 2.23 16.01
C THR A 413 3.69 3.64 15.44
N ARG A 414 4.47 4.60 15.95
CA ARG A 414 4.44 6.01 15.47
C ARG A 414 4.92 6.13 14.02
N GLU A 415 5.98 5.41 13.66
CA GLU A 415 6.48 5.36 12.29
C GLU A 415 5.43 4.80 11.32
N ARG A 416 4.77 3.68 11.68
CA ARG A 416 3.73 3.04 10.87
C ARG A 416 2.48 3.90 10.76
N THR A 417 2.02 4.51 11.84
CA THR A 417 0.87 5.44 11.80
C THR A 417 1.13 6.55 10.79
N THR A 418 2.33 7.15 10.82
CA THR A 418 2.72 8.19 9.85
C THR A 418 2.73 7.67 8.42
N SER A 419 3.31 6.49 8.20
CA SER A 419 3.39 5.86 6.89
C SER A 419 2.02 5.53 6.30
N LEU A 420 1.10 4.99 7.12
CA LEU A 420 -0.25 4.61 6.70
C LEU A 420 -1.10 5.86 6.42
N MET A 421 -1.04 6.88 7.28
CA MET A 421 -1.72 8.16 7.04
C MET A 421 -1.25 8.82 5.74
N LEU A 422 0.07 8.79 5.48
CA LEU A 422 0.64 9.30 4.23
C LEU A 422 0.18 8.48 3.02
N SER A 423 0.19 7.15 3.12
CA SER A 423 -0.28 6.25 2.06
C SER A 423 -1.74 6.54 1.70
N ALA A 424 -2.64 6.49 2.69
CA ALA A 424 -4.06 6.75 2.50
C ALA A 424 -4.33 8.15 1.93
N SER A 425 -3.66 9.19 2.45
CA SER A 425 -3.82 10.56 1.94
C SER A 425 -3.35 10.70 0.48
N SER A 426 -2.24 10.05 0.13
CA SER A 426 -1.72 10.01 -1.24
C SER A 426 -2.68 9.28 -2.19
N THR A 427 -3.24 8.15 -1.74
CA THR A 427 -4.23 7.36 -2.49
C THR A 427 -5.51 8.17 -2.73
N LEU A 428 -6.01 8.91 -1.74
CA LEU A 428 -7.13 9.86 -1.93
C LEU A 428 -6.81 10.91 -2.99
N GLY A 429 -5.62 11.51 -2.96
CA GLY A 429 -5.20 12.48 -3.98
C GLY A 429 -5.00 11.86 -5.37
N ALA A 430 -4.56 10.61 -5.46
CA ALA A 430 -4.49 9.86 -6.72
C ALA A 430 -5.90 9.59 -7.27
N LEU A 431 -6.83 9.16 -6.41
CA LEU A 431 -8.22 8.93 -6.77
C LEU A 431 -8.92 10.22 -7.23
N SER A 432 -8.72 11.33 -6.53
CA SER A 432 -9.21 12.67 -6.93
C SER A 432 -8.75 13.05 -8.33
N ARG A 433 -7.44 12.92 -8.60
CA ARG A 433 -6.87 13.21 -9.93
C ARG A 433 -7.38 12.25 -11.01
N LEU A 434 -7.58 10.98 -10.68
CA LEU A 434 -8.12 9.98 -11.60
C LEU A 434 -9.56 10.32 -12.00
N THR A 435 -10.42 10.63 -11.03
CA THR A 435 -11.84 10.90 -11.25
C THR A 435 -12.07 12.18 -12.04
N LEU A 436 -11.22 13.19 -11.86
CA LEU A 436 -11.20 14.44 -12.63
C LEU A 436 -10.69 14.25 -14.06
N LYS A 437 -9.63 13.45 -14.26
CA LYS A 437 -9.07 13.20 -15.60
C LYS A 437 -9.92 12.27 -16.46
N LEU A 438 -10.56 11.29 -15.83
CA LEU A 438 -11.34 10.25 -16.51
C LEU A 438 -12.83 10.38 -16.15
N THR A 439 -13.50 11.31 -16.83
CA THR A 439 -14.93 11.59 -16.65
C THR A 439 -15.84 10.45 -17.13
N SER A 440 -15.30 9.49 -17.89
CA SER A 440 -16.00 8.31 -18.39
C SER A 440 -15.91 7.07 -17.48
N ILE A 441 -15.29 7.17 -16.30
CA ILE A 441 -15.23 6.06 -15.32
C ILE A 441 -16.50 6.03 -14.45
N ALA A 442 -17.03 4.85 -14.12
CA ALA A 442 -18.04 4.71 -13.07
C ALA A 442 -17.47 4.98 -11.69
N ILE A 443 -18.24 5.66 -10.85
CA ILE A 443 -17.95 5.83 -9.43
C ILE A 443 -19.13 5.24 -8.68
N PRO A 444 -19.04 3.98 -8.22
CA PRO A 444 -20.09 3.37 -7.41
C PRO A 444 -20.25 4.04 -6.04
N GLU A 445 -21.41 3.83 -5.43
CA GLU A 445 -21.68 4.29 -4.05
C GLU A 445 -20.74 3.65 -3.03
N THR A 446 -20.26 2.42 -3.29
CA THR A 446 -19.25 1.75 -2.45
C THR A 446 -17.95 2.54 -2.37
N VAL A 447 -17.50 3.12 -3.49
CA VAL A 447 -16.30 3.95 -3.56
C VAL A 447 -16.51 5.24 -2.78
N ALA A 448 -17.65 5.92 -2.96
CA ALA A 448 -17.96 7.14 -2.21
C ALA A 448 -17.98 6.89 -0.70
N LYS A 449 -18.62 5.80 -0.26
CA LYS A 449 -18.66 5.39 1.15
C LYS A 449 -17.26 5.08 1.70
N SER A 450 -16.44 4.35 0.96
CA SER A 450 -15.06 4.05 1.36
C SER A 450 -14.18 5.30 1.43
N VAL A 451 -14.38 6.27 0.52
CA VAL A 451 -13.72 7.58 0.58
C VAL A 451 -14.13 8.38 1.82
N ASP A 452 -15.43 8.43 2.13
CA ASP A 452 -15.92 9.12 3.32
C ASP A 452 -15.39 8.48 4.61
N GLU A 453 -15.44 7.15 4.70
CA GLU A 453 -14.90 6.40 5.83
C GLU A 453 -13.39 6.65 5.98
N THR A 454 -12.63 6.63 4.87
CA THR A 454 -11.19 6.95 4.87
C THR A 454 -10.92 8.31 5.50
N ILE A 455 -11.67 9.34 5.08
CA ILE A 455 -11.51 10.71 5.57
C ILE A 455 -11.83 10.80 7.07
N ILE A 456 -12.90 10.16 7.52
CA ILE A 456 -13.29 10.11 8.94
C ILE A 456 -12.20 9.43 9.77
N ARG A 457 -11.68 8.30 9.30
CA ARG A 457 -10.63 7.53 9.99
C ARG A 457 -9.30 8.27 10.02
N LEU A 458 -8.92 8.96 8.95
CA LEU A 458 -7.75 9.83 8.95
C LEU A 458 -7.88 10.97 9.97
N GLU A 459 -9.06 11.58 10.08
CA GLU A 459 -9.32 12.63 11.06
C GLU A 459 -9.23 12.11 12.50
N GLN A 460 -9.83 10.96 12.79
CA GLN A 460 -9.73 10.29 14.08
C GLN A 460 -8.29 9.90 14.42
N SER A 461 -7.53 9.40 13.43
CA SER A 461 -6.12 9.08 13.60
C SER A 461 -5.30 10.31 13.97
N CYS A 462 -5.47 11.42 13.23
CA CYS A 462 -4.80 12.69 13.49
C CYS A 462 -5.12 13.25 14.89
N GLN A 463 -6.39 13.21 15.31
CA GLN A 463 -6.80 13.68 16.64
C GLN A 463 -6.21 12.83 17.76
N ASN A 464 -6.20 11.50 17.62
CA ASN A 464 -5.63 10.60 18.60
C ASN A 464 -4.09 10.72 18.68
N LEU A 465 -3.44 10.94 17.54
CA LEU A 465 -1.99 11.20 17.48
C LEU A 465 -1.63 12.43 18.33
N ARG A 466 -2.34 13.54 18.15
CA ARG A 466 -2.15 14.78 18.92
C ARG A 466 -2.49 14.67 20.41
N LYS A 467 -3.29 13.67 20.80
CA LYS A 467 -3.60 13.37 22.21
C LYS A 467 -2.58 12.42 22.86
N GLY A 468 -1.66 11.84 22.08
CA GLY A 468 -0.72 10.81 22.55
C GLY A 468 -1.28 9.39 22.56
N ASN A 469 -2.49 9.18 22.03
CA ASN A 469 -3.13 7.86 21.93
C ASN A 469 -2.64 7.10 20.68
N PHE A 470 -1.35 6.73 20.67
CA PHE A 470 -0.69 6.22 19.47
C PHE A 470 -1.25 4.90 18.94
N GLN A 471 -1.70 3.99 19.82
CA GLN A 471 -2.28 2.71 19.42
C GLN A 471 -3.62 2.88 18.70
N VAL A 472 -4.50 3.72 19.26
CA VAL A 472 -5.80 4.06 18.63
C VAL A 472 -5.58 4.83 17.32
N ALA A 473 -4.57 5.71 17.28
CA ALA A 473 -4.20 6.40 16.06
C ALA A 473 -3.73 5.43 14.96
N LEU A 474 -2.94 4.40 15.31
CA LEU A 474 -2.50 3.36 14.39
C LEU A 474 -3.70 2.55 13.86
N GLU A 475 -4.62 2.16 14.73
CA GLU A 475 -5.82 1.40 14.35
C GLU A 475 -6.66 2.15 13.31
N HIS A 476 -6.95 3.43 13.56
CA HIS A 476 -7.68 4.25 12.60
C HIS A 476 -6.89 4.49 11.31
N ALA A 477 -5.56 4.68 11.37
CA ALA A 477 -4.72 4.83 10.18
C ALA A 477 -4.74 3.57 9.30
N ARG A 478 -4.75 2.39 9.92
CA ARG A 478 -4.85 1.10 9.23
C ARG A 478 -6.18 0.93 8.50
N ILE A 479 -7.29 1.25 9.15
CA ILE A 479 -8.62 1.18 8.53
C ILE A 479 -8.73 2.20 7.38
N ALA A 480 -8.19 3.41 7.57
CA ALA A 480 -8.17 4.42 6.52
C ALA A 480 -7.40 3.94 5.27
N GLU A 481 -6.25 3.31 5.46
CA GLU A 481 -5.44 2.81 4.35
C GLU A 481 -6.13 1.66 3.60
N GLU A 482 -6.74 0.72 4.34
CA GLU A 482 -7.51 -0.40 3.76
C GLU A 482 -8.72 0.09 2.95
N GLU A 483 -9.52 1.04 3.48
CA GLU A 483 -10.66 1.61 2.75
C GLU A 483 -10.22 2.49 1.57
N ALA A 484 -9.08 3.19 1.67
CA ALA A 484 -8.53 3.98 0.57
C ALA A 484 -8.07 3.09 -0.60
N GLU A 485 -7.35 2.00 -0.31
CA GLU A 485 -6.94 1.04 -1.34
C GLU A 485 -8.14 0.33 -1.96
N LYS A 486 -9.09 -0.12 -1.14
CA LYS A 486 -10.34 -0.72 -1.60
C LYS A 486 -11.11 0.21 -2.55
N ALA A 487 -11.23 1.49 -2.20
CA ALA A 487 -11.85 2.50 -3.06
C ALA A 487 -11.08 2.69 -4.38
N PHE A 488 -9.74 2.74 -4.32
CA PHE A 488 -8.90 2.97 -5.50
C PHE A 488 -8.86 1.78 -6.47
N PHE A 489 -8.88 0.56 -5.94
CA PHE A 489 -8.80 -0.69 -6.72
C PHE A 489 -10.17 -1.36 -6.94
N GLU A 490 -11.27 -0.62 -6.75
CA GLU A 490 -12.62 -1.13 -6.99
C GLU A 490 -12.75 -1.67 -8.45
N PRO A 491 -13.07 -2.97 -8.65
CA PRO A 491 -13.02 -3.60 -9.97
C PRO A 491 -13.90 -2.93 -11.03
N SER A 492 -15.03 -2.37 -10.62
CA SER A 492 -16.00 -1.72 -11.51
C SER A 492 -15.48 -0.41 -12.11
N MET A 493 -14.52 0.28 -11.47
CA MET A 493 -13.91 1.49 -12.02
C MET A 493 -12.97 1.18 -13.19
N VAL A 494 -12.25 0.05 -13.13
CA VAL A 494 -11.28 -0.36 -14.16
C VAL A 494 -11.99 -0.92 -15.39
N GLY A 495 -13.06 -1.70 -15.20
CA GLY A 495 -13.76 -2.37 -16.29
C GLY A 495 -14.38 -1.43 -17.33
N GLN A 496 -14.79 -0.22 -16.94
CA GLN A 496 -15.45 0.73 -17.84
C GLN A 496 -14.49 1.55 -18.70
N VAL A 497 -13.20 1.60 -18.37
CA VAL A 497 -12.17 2.21 -19.24
C VAL A 497 -12.12 1.50 -20.60
N TYR A 498 -12.48 0.20 -20.64
CA TYR A 498 -12.48 -0.61 -21.85
C TYR A 498 -13.70 -0.43 -22.76
N PHE A 499 -14.73 0.32 -22.33
CA PHE A 499 -15.92 0.62 -23.14
C PHE A 499 -16.12 2.14 -23.34
N PRO A 500 -15.29 2.79 -24.18
CA PRO A 500 -15.47 4.20 -24.54
C PRO A 500 -16.87 4.50 -25.08
N GLU A 501 -17.35 5.74 -24.88
CA GLU A 501 -18.65 6.17 -25.40
C GLU A 501 -18.75 6.09 -26.93
N GLU A 502 -17.62 6.18 -27.63
CA GLU A 502 -17.51 6.01 -29.08
C GLU A 502 -18.05 4.64 -29.53
N HIS A 503 -17.78 3.58 -28.76
CA HIS A 503 -18.29 2.25 -29.05
C HIS A 503 -19.80 2.14 -28.79
N LYS A 504 -20.34 2.89 -27.81
CA LYS A 504 -21.81 2.98 -27.63
C LYS A 504 -22.46 3.57 -28.89
N VAL A 505 -21.94 4.69 -29.39
CA VAL A 505 -22.48 5.35 -30.59
C VAL A 505 -22.36 4.45 -31.83
N ALA A 506 -21.22 3.78 -32.01
CA ALA A 506 -21.00 2.87 -33.13
C ALA A 506 -22.00 1.69 -33.16
N VAL A 507 -22.46 1.22 -32.01
CA VAL A 507 -23.48 0.17 -31.91
C VAL A 507 -24.89 0.70 -32.21
N TYR A 508 -25.22 1.93 -31.75
CA TYR A 508 -26.58 2.48 -31.92
C TYR A 508 -26.83 3.11 -33.30
N VAL A 509 -25.81 3.66 -33.97
CA VAL A 509 -25.98 4.35 -35.26
C VAL A 509 -26.53 3.43 -36.37
N PRO A 510 -26.07 2.18 -36.56
CA PRO A 510 -26.65 1.28 -37.56
C PRO A 510 -28.12 0.92 -37.30
N LEU A 511 -28.53 0.85 -36.02
CA LEU A 511 -29.90 0.52 -35.61
C LEU A 511 -30.84 1.72 -35.79
N LEU A 512 -30.42 2.91 -35.34
CA LEU A 512 -31.27 4.10 -35.29
C LEU A 512 -31.15 4.98 -36.54
N GLY A 513 -30.03 4.93 -37.26
CA GLY A 513 -29.76 5.74 -38.45
C GLY A 513 -30.82 5.61 -39.55
N PRO A 514 -31.14 4.37 -40.00
CA PRO A 514 -32.14 4.16 -41.05
C PRO A 514 -33.55 4.68 -40.71
N MET A 515 -33.92 4.66 -39.42
CA MET A 515 -35.21 5.18 -38.95
C MET A 515 -35.21 6.70 -38.76
N SER A 516 -34.12 7.24 -38.20
CA SER A 516 -34.03 8.67 -37.84
C SER A 516 -33.84 9.58 -39.05
N VAL A 517 -33.10 9.16 -40.09
CA VAL A 517 -32.80 9.99 -41.26
C VAL A 517 -34.06 10.41 -42.04
N PRO A 518 -34.99 9.50 -42.41
CA PRO A 518 -36.23 9.88 -43.09
C PRO A 518 -37.14 10.79 -42.22
N LEU A 519 -37.19 10.53 -40.91
CA LEU A 519 -38.00 11.29 -39.97
C LEU A 519 -37.47 12.73 -39.76
N LEU A 520 -36.15 12.90 -39.73
CA LEU A 520 -35.51 14.22 -39.71
C LEU A 520 -35.72 14.98 -41.02
N MET A 521 -35.55 14.31 -42.16
CA MET A 521 -35.79 14.93 -43.48
C MET A 521 -37.24 15.41 -43.63
N THR A 522 -38.22 14.61 -43.19
CA THR A 522 -39.64 14.97 -43.25
C THR A 522 -39.96 16.12 -42.29
N ALA A 523 -39.43 16.11 -41.08
CA ALA A 523 -39.59 17.22 -40.12
C ALA A 523 -38.97 18.53 -40.66
N LEU A 524 -37.78 18.48 -41.25
CA LEU A 524 -37.11 19.67 -41.83
C LEU A 524 -37.85 20.24 -43.04
N LYS A 525 -38.40 19.39 -43.92
CA LYS A 525 -39.24 19.83 -45.04
C LYS A 525 -40.50 20.54 -44.54
N GLU A 526 -41.14 20.01 -43.51
CA GLU A 526 -42.34 20.59 -42.92
C GLU A 526 -42.07 21.94 -42.23
N LEU A 527 -40.96 22.05 -41.50
CA LEU A 527 -40.48 23.30 -40.89
C LEU A 527 -40.18 24.38 -41.94
N LYS A 528 -39.53 24.00 -43.06
CA LYS A 528 -39.31 24.94 -44.18
C LYS A 528 -40.62 25.36 -44.85
N ALA A 529 -41.59 24.46 -44.99
CA ALA A 529 -42.90 24.76 -45.55
C ALA A 529 -43.71 25.72 -44.65
N LEU A 530 -43.61 25.56 -43.32
CA LEU A 530 -44.20 26.48 -42.35
C LEU A 530 -43.57 27.87 -42.40
N ARG A 531 -42.24 27.95 -42.57
CA ARG A 531 -41.49 29.21 -42.63
C ARG A 531 -41.67 29.98 -43.95
N LYS A 532 -42.07 29.30 -45.02
CA LYS A 532 -42.34 29.90 -46.34
C LYS A 532 -43.79 30.36 -46.56
N ARG A 533 -44.69 30.27 -45.57
CA ARG A 533 -46.05 30.80 -45.71
C ARG A 533 -46.00 32.35 -45.81
N PRO A 534 -46.40 32.97 -46.93
CA PRO A 534 -46.57 34.42 -46.99
C PRO A 534 -47.74 34.81 -46.07
N LYS A 535 -47.60 35.93 -45.35
CA LYS A 535 -48.69 36.55 -44.59
C LYS A 535 -49.85 36.84 -45.55
N VAL A 536 -50.87 35.99 -45.53
CA VAL A 536 -52.15 36.29 -46.17
C VAL A 536 -52.81 37.38 -45.32
N LYS A 537 -52.95 38.58 -45.89
CA LYS A 537 -53.75 39.69 -45.34
C LYS A 537 -55.19 39.21 -45.19
N SER A 538 -55.73 39.27 -43.98
CA SER A 538 -57.18 39.19 -43.78
C SER A 538 -57.80 40.54 -44.18
N THR A 539 -58.71 40.51 -45.14
CA THR A 539 -59.81 41.48 -45.27
C THR A 539 -60.99 41.01 -44.45
#